data_AF-A0A0C9TVY7-F1
#
_entry.id   AF-A0A0C9TVY7-F1
#
_cell.length_a   1.000
_cell.length_b   1.000
_cell.length_c   1.000
_cell.angle_alpha   90.00
_cell.angle_beta   90.00
_cell.angle_gamma   90.00
#
_symmetry.space_group_name_H-M   'P 1'
#
loop_
_entity.id
_entity.type
_entity.pdbx_description
1 polymer ?
#
loop_
_entity_poly.entity_id
_entity_poly.type
_entity_poly.pdbx_seq_one_letter_code
_entity_poly.pdbx_strand_id
1 'polypeptide(L)'
;MDAQFAVMAEALKQSQGTAQESFGLKVASPDVFDGTISRSSAFLNQLSLYFKGKKITSDDDKITITLSYMKGGTVGPWIKDMTERLITEEELRWVTFTKEFKDSFGDPDPAGTAGREMDLLKQGTHTADEYVASFNELKNDTGYNDAALVDKFEKGLNSALVNKIYSLPDMPTTLSILLAELGTPFRVPSPWNNHWANQVNFTIDG
;
A
#
# COMPACT_ATOMS: atom_id res chain seq x y z
N MET A 1 -55.75 9.74 -39.11
CA MET A 1 -55.29 9.21 -37.81
C MET A 1 -53.77 9.37 -37.68
N ASP A 2 -53.17 10.40 -38.28
CA ASP A 2 -51.74 10.40 -38.63
C ASP A 2 -50.91 11.47 -37.92
N ALA A 3 -51.53 12.39 -37.19
CA ALA A 3 -50.81 13.44 -36.46
C ALA A 3 -50.33 13.00 -35.07
N GLN A 4 -51.00 12.03 -34.42
CA GLN A 4 -50.61 11.58 -33.07
C GLN A 4 -49.43 10.60 -33.06
N PHE A 5 -49.24 9.82 -34.13
CA PHE A 5 -48.11 8.89 -34.25
C PHE A 5 -46.78 9.59 -34.56
N ALA A 6 -46.81 10.73 -35.28
CA ALA A 6 -45.61 11.51 -35.59
C ALA A 6 -45.04 12.24 -34.34
N VAL A 7 -45.92 12.74 -33.47
CA VAL A 7 -45.51 13.42 -32.23
C VAL A 7 -44.88 12.45 -31.23
N MET A 8 -45.36 11.19 -31.17
CA MET A 8 -44.76 10.14 -30.35
C MET A 8 -43.38 9.68 -30.86
N ALA A 9 -43.18 9.63 -32.19
CA ALA A 9 -41.90 9.28 -32.78
C ALA A 9 -40.82 10.36 -32.56
N GLU A 10 -41.21 11.64 -32.52
CA GLU A 10 -40.30 12.76 -32.22
C GLU A 10 -39.95 12.83 -30.72
N ALA A 11 -40.88 12.47 -29.83
CA ALA A 11 -40.64 12.36 -28.38
C ALA A 11 -39.67 11.22 -28.03
N LEU A 12 -39.65 10.13 -28.81
CA LEU A 12 -38.71 9.01 -28.65
C LEU A 12 -37.31 9.31 -29.20
N LYS A 13 -37.14 10.32 -30.07
CA LYS A 13 -35.82 10.81 -30.49
C LYS A 13 -35.21 11.78 -29.47
N GLN A 14 -36.04 12.53 -28.73
CA GLN A 14 -35.56 13.44 -27.68
C GLN A 14 -35.23 12.71 -26.36
N SER A 15 -35.62 11.45 -26.18
CA SER A 15 -35.22 10.64 -25.02
C SER A 15 -33.89 9.89 -25.22
N GLN A 16 -33.23 10.00 -26.37
CA GLN A 16 -31.83 9.63 -26.51
C GLN A 16 -30.96 10.77 -25.98
N GLY A 17 -31.10 11.00 -24.68
CA GLY A 17 -30.10 11.70 -23.89
C GLY A 17 -28.78 11.00 -24.16
N THR A 18 -27.82 11.77 -24.67
CA THR A 18 -26.42 11.42 -24.75
C THR A 18 -26.05 10.63 -23.49
N ALA A 19 -25.66 9.37 -23.65
CA ALA A 19 -24.90 8.68 -22.63
C ALA A 19 -23.64 9.53 -22.40
N GLN A 20 -23.70 10.42 -21.41
CA GLN A 20 -22.49 10.98 -20.83
C GLN A 20 -21.80 9.76 -20.21
N GLU A 21 -20.91 9.16 -20.98
CA GLU A 21 -19.79 8.44 -20.40
C GLU A 21 -19.08 9.45 -19.51
N SER A 22 -19.50 9.48 -18.24
CA SER A 22 -18.61 9.97 -17.21
C SER A 22 -17.37 9.11 -17.35
N PHE A 23 -16.25 9.72 -17.73
CA PHE A 23 -14.93 9.14 -17.54
C PHE A 23 -14.67 9.10 -16.02
N GLY A 24 -15.53 8.37 -15.30
CA GLY A 24 -15.34 8.04 -13.92
C GLY A 24 -14.10 7.18 -13.82
N LEU A 25 -13.27 7.46 -12.83
CA LEU A 25 -12.08 6.68 -12.55
C LEU A 25 -12.47 5.19 -12.49
N LYS A 26 -11.99 4.40 -13.45
CA LYS A 26 -12.20 2.95 -13.45
C LYS A 26 -11.30 2.34 -12.38
N VAL A 27 -11.87 2.10 -11.20
CA VAL A 27 -11.17 1.44 -10.09
C VAL A 27 -11.57 -0.02 -10.05
N ALA A 28 -10.56 -0.89 -9.95
CA ALA A 28 -10.73 -2.33 -9.79
C ALA A 28 -11.47 -2.64 -8.49
N SER A 29 -12.34 -3.64 -8.53
CA SER A 29 -13.00 -4.16 -7.33
C SER A 29 -11.99 -4.85 -6.42
N PRO A 30 -12.17 -4.82 -5.09
CA PRO A 30 -11.36 -5.60 -4.16
C PRO A 30 -11.46 -7.11 -4.43
N ASP A 31 -10.40 -7.83 -4.09
CA ASP A 31 -10.43 -9.29 -4.08
C ASP A 31 -11.27 -9.81 -2.91
N VAL A 32 -11.73 -11.05 -3.01
CA VAL A 32 -12.41 -11.73 -1.90
C VAL A 32 -11.42 -11.97 -0.76
N PHE A 33 -11.86 -11.63 0.45
CA PHE A 33 -11.12 -11.87 1.68
C PHE A 33 -11.75 -13.02 2.49
N ASP A 34 -10.93 -14.00 2.86
CA ASP A 34 -11.35 -15.23 3.54
C ASP A 34 -10.93 -15.29 5.02
N GLY A 35 -10.31 -14.22 5.53
CA GLY A 35 -9.78 -14.18 6.90
C GLY A 35 -8.29 -14.47 7.00
N THR A 36 -7.59 -14.71 5.88
CA THR A 36 -6.14 -14.95 5.89
C THR A 36 -5.37 -13.72 6.38
N ILE A 37 -4.65 -13.87 7.50
CA ILE A 37 -3.89 -12.80 8.16
C ILE A 37 -2.94 -12.07 7.21
N SER A 38 -2.14 -12.81 6.43
CA SER A 38 -1.17 -12.24 5.48
C SER A 38 -1.80 -11.43 4.35
N ARG A 39 -3.12 -11.57 4.11
CA ARG A 39 -3.86 -10.83 3.07
C ARG A 39 -4.65 -9.64 3.64
N SER A 40 -4.72 -9.49 4.96
CA SER A 40 -5.55 -8.49 5.64
C SER A 40 -5.19 -7.05 5.26
N SER A 41 -3.90 -6.70 5.28
CA SER A 41 -3.40 -5.36 4.91
C SER A 41 -3.68 -5.04 3.44
N ALA A 42 -3.37 -5.98 2.54
CA ALA A 42 -3.64 -5.83 1.11
C ALA A 42 -5.14 -5.59 0.84
N PHE A 43 -6.02 -6.31 1.52
CA PHE A 43 -7.47 -6.14 1.40
C PHE A 43 -7.94 -4.74 1.86
N LEU A 44 -7.47 -4.25 3.00
CA LEU A 44 -7.80 -2.88 3.47
C LEU A 44 -7.30 -1.80 2.51
N ASN A 45 -6.14 -2.00 1.89
CA ASN A 45 -5.59 -1.07 0.89
C ASN A 45 -6.45 -1.06 -0.39
N GLN A 46 -6.86 -2.23 -0.88
CA GLN A 46 -7.77 -2.36 -2.02
C GLN A 46 -9.11 -1.64 -1.75
N LEU A 47 -9.70 -1.85 -0.57
CA LEU A 47 -10.92 -1.17 -0.15
C LEU A 47 -10.76 0.35 -0.09
N SER A 48 -9.66 0.84 0.49
CA SER A 48 -9.38 2.28 0.59
C SER A 48 -9.31 2.94 -0.79
N LEU A 49 -8.64 2.29 -1.75
CA LEU A 49 -8.57 2.76 -3.13
C LEU A 49 -9.94 2.69 -3.82
N TYR A 50 -10.67 1.61 -3.62
CA TYR A 50 -12.02 1.41 -4.17
C TYR A 50 -12.97 2.52 -3.69
N PHE A 51 -13.03 2.77 -2.38
CA PHE A 51 -13.86 3.82 -1.81
C PHE A 51 -13.48 5.21 -2.33
N LYS A 52 -12.17 5.51 -2.38
CA LYS A 52 -11.69 6.78 -2.90
C LYS A 52 -12.10 7.00 -4.35
N GLY A 53 -11.94 5.99 -5.20
CA GLY A 53 -12.23 6.11 -6.62
C GLY A 53 -13.71 6.11 -6.95
N LYS A 54 -14.51 5.34 -6.22
CA LYS A 54 -15.98 5.31 -6.35
C LYS A 54 -16.66 6.43 -5.58
N LYS A 55 -15.91 7.26 -4.85
CA LYS A 55 -16.40 8.36 -4.00
C LYS A 55 -17.39 7.88 -2.93
N ILE A 56 -17.13 6.71 -2.37
CA ILE A 56 -17.93 6.15 -1.27
C ILE A 56 -17.47 6.82 0.02
N THR A 57 -18.38 7.57 0.66
CA THR A 57 -18.07 8.37 1.84
C THR A 57 -18.77 7.89 3.11
N SER A 58 -19.97 7.32 2.99
CA SER A 58 -20.75 6.81 4.12
C SER A 58 -20.02 5.68 4.83
N ASP A 59 -20.07 5.66 6.16
CA ASP A 59 -19.49 4.58 6.95
C ASP A 59 -20.30 3.29 6.73
N ASP A 60 -21.64 3.36 6.72
CA ASP A 60 -22.51 2.21 6.44
C ASP A 60 -22.23 1.59 5.07
N ASP A 61 -22.04 2.41 4.03
CA ASP A 61 -21.74 1.90 2.69
C ASP A 61 -20.39 1.19 2.66
N LYS A 62 -19.36 1.77 3.30
CA LYS A 62 -18.02 1.15 3.35
C LYS A 62 -18.06 -0.17 4.10
N ILE A 63 -18.75 -0.22 5.24
CA ILE A 63 -18.88 -1.42 6.06
C ILE A 63 -19.66 -2.48 5.27
N THR A 64 -20.82 -2.13 4.73
CA THR A 64 -21.65 -3.02 3.90
C THR A 64 -20.87 -3.60 2.74
N ILE A 65 -20.15 -2.75 1.99
CA ILE A 65 -19.32 -3.19 0.87
C ILE A 65 -18.21 -4.12 1.36
N THR A 66 -17.52 -3.77 2.44
CA THR A 66 -16.45 -4.61 3.01
C THR A 66 -16.96 -6.00 3.34
N LEU A 67 -18.08 -6.11 4.08
CA LEU A 67 -18.71 -7.39 4.41
C LEU A 67 -19.10 -8.18 3.16
N SER A 68 -19.56 -7.52 2.09
CA SER A 68 -19.93 -8.19 0.84
C SER A 68 -18.74 -8.86 0.10
N TYR A 69 -17.52 -8.38 0.34
CA TYR A 69 -16.27 -8.95 -0.20
C TYR A 69 -15.62 -9.98 0.74
N MET A 70 -16.16 -10.20 1.93
CA MET A 70 -15.66 -11.21 2.87
C MET A 70 -16.40 -12.53 2.68
N LYS A 71 -15.72 -13.60 2.27
CA LYS A 71 -16.34 -14.92 1.99
C LYS A 71 -15.38 -16.07 2.26
N GLY A 72 -15.92 -17.19 2.71
CA GLY A 72 -15.15 -18.42 2.95
C GLY A 72 -14.35 -18.38 4.25
N GLY A 73 -13.37 -19.29 4.38
CA GLY A 73 -12.42 -19.35 5.49
C GLY A 73 -13.03 -19.16 6.88
N THR A 74 -12.47 -18.24 7.67
CA THR A 74 -12.81 -18.01 9.08
C THR A 74 -13.69 -16.78 9.31
N VAL A 75 -14.09 -16.06 8.25
CA VAL A 75 -14.82 -14.78 8.37
C VAL A 75 -16.31 -14.93 8.70
N GLY A 76 -16.89 -16.12 8.52
CA GLY A 76 -18.33 -16.35 8.65
C GLY A 76 -18.96 -15.84 9.97
N PRO A 77 -18.45 -16.25 11.16
CA PRO A 77 -18.98 -15.76 12.44
C PRO A 77 -18.90 -14.24 12.59
N TRP A 78 -17.80 -13.64 12.13
CA TRP A 78 -17.58 -12.20 12.23
C TRP A 78 -18.50 -11.41 11.30
N ILE A 79 -18.71 -11.89 10.06
CA ILE A 79 -19.68 -11.29 9.12
C ILE A 79 -21.08 -11.32 9.73
N LYS A 80 -21.47 -12.45 10.32
CA LYS A 80 -22.77 -12.60 10.96
C LYS A 80 -22.96 -11.55 12.07
N ASP A 81 -22.00 -11.45 12.98
CA ASP A 81 -22.03 -10.48 14.10
C ASP A 81 -22.11 -9.03 13.59
N MET A 82 -21.26 -8.63 12.64
CA MET A 82 -21.30 -7.27 12.07
C MET A 82 -22.60 -6.99 11.32
N THR A 83 -23.16 -7.98 10.63
CA THR A 83 -24.43 -7.83 9.91
C THR A 83 -25.59 -7.64 10.88
N GLU A 84 -25.61 -8.36 11.99
CA GLU A 84 -26.62 -8.18 13.05
C GLU A 84 -26.57 -6.75 13.60
N ARG A 85 -25.37 -6.22 13.88
CA ARG A 85 -25.16 -4.84 14.36
C ARG A 85 -25.66 -3.78 13.37
N LEU A 86 -25.39 -3.95 12.07
CA LEU A 86 -25.90 -3.09 11.01
C LEU A 86 -27.43 -3.09 10.95
N ILE A 87 -28.05 -4.27 11.05
CA ILE A 87 -29.52 -4.41 10.98
C ILE A 87 -30.19 -3.81 12.21
N THR A 88 -29.55 -3.87 13.38
CA THR A 88 -30.06 -3.23 14.61
C THR A 88 -29.85 -1.72 14.67
N GLU A 89 -29.40 -1.11 13.56
CA GLU A 89 -29.10 0.33 13.46
C GLU A 89 -28.10 0.82 14.52
N GLU A 90 -27.14 -0.03 14.91
CA GLU A 90 -26.01 0.42 15.73
C GLU A 90 -25.19 1.44 14.91
N GLU A 91 -24.80 2.57 15.53
CA GLU A 91 -23.95 3.56 14.86
C GLU A 91 -22.52 3.01 14.69
N LEU A 92 -22.27 2.32 13.58
CA LEU A 92 -20.96 1.79 13.25
C LEU A 92 -20.15 2.80 12.46
N ARG A 93 -18.99 3.18 13.02
CA ARG A 93 -18.05 4.09 12.37
C ARG A 93 -16.97 3.30 11.65
N TRP A 94 -16.59 3.73 10.46
CA TRP A 94 -15.56 3.06 9.65
C TRP A 94 -14.23 2.91 10.42
N VAL A 95 -13.89 3.92 11.24
CA VAL A 95 -12.68 3.91 12.08
C VAL A 95 -12.74 2.80 13.13
N THR A 96 -13.87 2.62 13.81
CA THR A 96 -14.04 1.56 14.81
C THR A 96 -14.09 0.18 14.16
N PHE A 97 -14.85 0.06 13.07
CA PHE A 97 -14.94 -1.18 12.29
C PHE A 97 -13.57 -1.65 11.80
N THR A 98 -12.75 -0.76 11.22
CA THR A 98 -11.41 -1.13 10.74
C THR A 98 -10.45 -1.50 11.88
N LYS A 99 -10.64 -0.93 13.07
CA LYS A 99 -9.91 -1.38 14.26
C LYS A 99 -10.31 -2.80 14.64
N GLU A 100 -11.61 -3.09 14.77
CA GLU A 100 -12.10 -4.44 15.10
C GLU A 100 -11.69 -5.48 14.04
N PHE A 101 -11.69 -5.10 12.76
CA PHE A 101 -11.17 -5.92 11.68
C PHE A 101 -9.69 -6.27 11.88
N LYS A 102 -8.86 -5.27 12.19
CA LYS A 102 -7.42 -5.49 12.45
C LYS A 102 -7.19 -6.32 13.71
N ASP A 103 -7.99 -6.11 14.75
CA ASP A 103 -7.91 -6.92 15.98
C ASP A 103 -8.30 -8.39 15.71
N SER A 104 -9.18 -8.65 14.73
CA SER A 104 -9.68 -10.00 14.41
C SER A 104 -8.85 -10.74 13.35
N PHE A 105 -8.35 -10.02 12.33
CA PHE A 105 -7.71 -10.61 11.15
C PHE A 105 -6.35 -10.00 10.82
N GLY A 106 -5.91 -8.99 11.55
CA GLY A 106 -4.58 -8.42 11.41
C GLY A 106 -3.51 -9.31 12.05
N ASP A 107 -2.25 -8.98 11.76
CA ASP A 107 -1.13 -9.58 12.47
C ASP A 107 -1.10 -9.05 13.92
N PRO A 108 -1.13 -9.92 14.95
CA PRO A 108 -1.05 -9.48 16.35
C PRO A 108 0.31 -8.89 16.73
N ASP A 109 1.37 -9.16 15.96
CA ASP A 109 2.71 -8.64 16.16
C ASP A 109 3.36 -8.24 14.82
N PRO A 110 2.87 -7.17 14.14
CA PRO A 110 3.36 -6.78 12.82
C PRO A 110 4.85 -6.50 12.81
N ALA A 111 5.36 -5.85 13.87
CA ALA A 111 6.77 -5.51 13.99
C ALA A 111 7.66 -6.74 14.19
N GLY A 112 7.24 -7.67 15.05
CA GLY A 112 7.97 -8.92 15.23
C GLY A 112 7.88 -9.84 14.01
N THR A 113 6.75 -9.89 13.30
CA THR A 113 6.64 -10.62 12.03
C THR A 113 7.54 -10.02 10.96
N ALA A 114 7.46 -8.70 10.73
CA ALA A 114 8.33 -8.02 9.78
C ALA A 114 9.81 -8.21 10.13
N GLY A 115 10.16 -8.20 11.43
CA GLY A 115 11.51 -8.48 11.90
C GLY A 115 11.97 -9.91 11.58
N ARG A 116 11.12 -10.91 11.82
CA ARG A 116 11.40 -12.31 11.45
C ARG A 116 11.53 -12.50 9.95
N GLU A 117 10.65 -11.88 9.16
CA GLU A 117 10.72 -11.92 7.70
C GLU A 117 12.00 -11.24 7.18
N MET A 118 12.38 -10.12 7.79
CA MET A 118 13.62 -9.40 7.45
C MET A 118 14.87 -10.22 7.78
N ASP A 119 14.86 -10.99 8.86
CA ASP A 119 15.95 -11.91 9.21
C ASP A 119 16.12 -13.06 8.20
N LEU A 120 15.00 -13.52 7.64
CA LEU A 120 14.96 -14.56 6.62
C LEU A 120 15.22 -14.04 5.20
N LEU A 121 15.09 -12.73 4.99
CA LEU A 121 15.25 -12.12 3.67
C LEU A 121 16.71 -12.23 3.20
N LYS A 122 16.90 -12.95 2.09
CA LYS A 122 18.19 -13.10 1.40
C LYS A 122 18.04 -12.69 -0.06
N GLN A 123 19.06 -12.04 -0.59
CA GLN A 123 19.14 -11.75 -2.03
C GLN A 123 19.12 -13.06 -2.82
N GLY A 124 19.96 -14.04 -2.46
CA GLY A 124 19.96 -15.35 -3.10
C GLY A 124 20.15 -15.24 -4.62
N THR A 125 19.20 -15.78 -5.39
CA THR A 125 19.20 -15.71 -6.86
C THR A 125 18.53 -14.45 -7.43
N HIS A 126 17.95 -13.59 -6.58
CA HIS A 126 17.30 -12.35 -7.00
C HIS A 126 18.33 -11.26 -7.33
N THR A 127 17.90 -10.32 -8.16
CA THR A 127 18.66 -9.10 -8.44
C THR A 127 18.76 -8.22 -7.18
N ALA A 128 19.72 -7.29 -7.17
CA ALA A 128 19.86 -6.34 -6.06
C ALA A 128 18.61 -5.46 -5.91
N ASP A 129 17.99 -5.05 -7.02
CA ASP A 129 16.77 -4.24 -7.02
C ASP A 129 15.57 -4.99 -6.43
N GLU A 130 15.37 -6.26 -6.80
CA GLU A 130 14.31 -7.10 -6.21
C GLU A 130 14.51 -7.27 -4.70
N TYR A 131 15.75 -7.54 -4.27
CA TYR A 131 16.07 -7.63 -2.84
C TYR A 131 15.78 -6.32 -2.10
N VAL A 132 16.18 -5.18 -2.68
CA VAL A 132 15.90 -3.86 -2.10
C VAL A 132 14.40 -3.59 -2.00
N ALA A 133 13.63 -3.96 -3.02
CA ALA A 133 12.18 -3.78 -3.00
C ALA A 133 11.55 -4.55 -1.84
N SER A 134 11.89 -5.84 -1.69
CA SER A 134 11.42 -6.66 -0.57
C SER A 134 11.91 -6.15 0.79
N PHE A 135 13.15 -5.67 0.88
CA PHE A 135 13.67 -5.11 2.13
C PHE A 135 12.92 -3.84 2.54
N ASN A 136 12.62 -2.97 1.59
CA ASN A 136 11.88 -1.72 1.84
C ASN A 136 10.42 -1.97 2.23
N GLU A 137 9.80 -3.04 1.71
CA GLU A 137 8.45 -3.46 2.12
C GLU A 137 8.41 -3.76 3.62
N LEU A 138 9.39 -4.53 4.13
CA LEU A 138 9.46 -4.91 5.53
C LEU A 138 9.94 -3.78 6.45
N LYS A 139 10.84 -2.92 5.96
CA LYS A 139 11.53 -1.88 6.76
C LYS A 139 10.55 -1.07 7.62
N ASN A 140 9.48 -0.57 7.02
CA ASN A 140 8.58 0.36 7.69
C ASN A 140 7.80 -0.29 8.84
N ASP A 141 7.62 -1.60 8.78
CA ASP A 141 6.81 -2.33 9.75
C ASP A 141 7.65 -2.82 10.96
N THR A 142 8.98 -2.94 10.83
CA THR A 142 9.85 -3.42 11.91
C THR A 142 10.06 -2.46 13.08
N GLY A 143 9.95 -1.15 12.85
CA GLY A 143 10.33 -0.11 13.83
C GLY A 143 11.84 -0.04 14.15
N TYR A 144 12.70 -0.66 13.34
CA TYR A 144 14.14 -0.64 13.53
C TYR A 144 14.76 0.73 13.23
N ASN A 145 15.84 1.05 13.95
CA ASN A 145 16.66 2.23 13.65
C ASN A 145 17.61 1.97 12.47
N ASP A 146 18.21 3.03 11.93
CA ASP A 146 19.07 2.93 10.74
C ASP A 146 20.27 1.97 10.94
N ALA A 147 20.88 1.94 12.13
CA ALA A 147 22.00 1.04 12.41
C ALA A 147 21.60 -0.43 12.35
N ALA A 148 20.45 -0.79 12.92
CA ALA A 148 19.90 -2.13 12.84
C ALA A 148 19.52 -2.50 11.40
N LEU A 149 18.92 -1.56 10.66
CA LEU A 149 18.54 -1.78 9.27
C LEU A 149 19.76 -2.01 8.36
N VAL A 150 20.85 -1.27 8.55
CA VAL A 150 22.12 -1.48 7.82
C VAL A 150 22.66 -2.89 8.08
N ASP A 151 22.75 -3.29 9.36
CA ASP A 151 23.24 -4.62 9.73
C ASP A 151 22.40 -5.75 9.11
N LYS A 152 21.06 -5.63 9.13
CA LYS A 152 20.15 -6.60 8.50
C LYS A 152 20.31 -6.64 6.98
N PHE A 153 20.41 -5.46 6.35
CA PHE A 153 20.56 -5.32 4.91
C PHE A 153 21.84 -5.99 4.41
N GLU A 154 22.98 -5.73 5.07
CA GLU A 154 24.26 -6.37 4.72
C GLU A 154 24.22 -7.89 4.89
N LYS A 155 23.59 -8.39 5.97
CA LYS A 155 23.44 -9.83 6.23
C LYS A 155 22.57 -10.55 5.21
N GLY A 156 21.71 -9.82 4.48
CA GLY A 156 20.84 -10.38 3.46
C GLY A 156 21.45 -10.39 2.05
N LEU A 157 22.43 -9.53 1.79
CA LEU A 157 23.09 -9.41 0.49
C LEU A 157 24.04 -10.58 0.18
N ASN A 158 24.23 -10.84 -1.12
CA ASN A 158 25.26 -11.78 -1.56
C ASN A 158 26.66 -11.25 -1.25
N SER A 159 27.56 -12.13 -0.78
CA SER A 159 28.91 -11.74 -0.31
C SER A 159 29.73 -10.98 -1.35
N ALA A 160 29.54 -11.24 -2.64
CA ALA A 160 30.21 -10.49 -3.71
C ALA A 160 29.82 -9.00 -3.74
N LEU A 161 28.54 -8.68 -3.50
CA LEU A 161 28.08 -7.29 -3.39
C LEU A 161 28.53 -6.65 -2.09
N VAL A 162 28.47 -7.39 -0.99
CA VAL A 162 29.00 -6.94 0.31
C VAL A 162 30.48 -6.55 0.17
N ASN A 163 31.32 -7.41 -0.40
CA ASN A 163 32.74 -7.13 -0.63
C ASN A 163 32.96 -5.90 -1.51
N LYS A 164 32.10 -5.69 -2.53
CA LYS A 164 32.17 -4.51 -3.39
C LYS A 164 31.85 -3.23 -2.61
N ILE A 165 30.82 -3.26 -1.75
CA ILE A 165 30.46 -2.14 -0.85
C ILE A 165 31.64 -1.80 0.06
N TYR A 166 32.27 -2.80 0.68
CA TYR A 166 33.46 -2.61 1.53
C TYR A 166 34.71 -2.15 0.77
N SER A 167 34.71 -2.23 -0.57
CA SER A 167 35.79 -1.73 -1.43
C SER A 167 35.60 -0.27 -1.86
N LEU A 168 34.48 0.37 -1.48
CA LEU A 168 34.23 1.78 -1.79
C LEU A 168 35.15 2.69 -0.97
N PRO A 169 35.55 3.87 -1.51
CA PRO A 169 36.40 4.82 -0.79
C PRO A 169 35.80 5.31 0.52
N ASP A 170 34.48 5.50 0.54
CA ASP A 170 33.71 5.91 1.71
C ASP A 170 32.68 4.82 2.04
N MET A 171 32.76 4.27 3.25
CA MET A 171 31.81 3.25 3.70
C MET A 171 30.45 3.91 3.98
N PRO A 172 29.36 3.41 3.39
CA PRO A 172 28.04 3.96 3.65
C PRO A 172 27.59 3.63 5.09
N THR A 173 27.35 4.66 5.90
CA THR A 173 26.94 4.51 7.31
C THR A 173 25.44 4.55 7.52
N THR A 174 24.68 4.73 6.44
CA THR A 174 23.22 4.81 6.47
C THR A 174 22.62 3.97 5.36
N LEU A 175 21.42 3.43 5.61
CA LEU A 175 20.72 2.62 4.64
C LEU A 175 20.43 3.39 3.34
N SER A 176 20.15 4.70 3.42
CA SER A 176 19.89 5.52 2.24
C SER A 176 21.09 5.58 1.28
N ILE A 177 22.32 5.67 1.80
CA ILE A 177 23.53 5.67 0.97
C ILE A 177 23.74 4.28 0.34
N LEU A 178 23.55 3.20 1.11
CA LEU A 178 23.61 1.83 0.59
C LEU A 178 22.65 1.59 -0.58
N LEU A 179 21.41 2.06 -0.46
CA LEU A 179 20.40 1.92 -1.51
C LEU A 179 20.73 2.72 -2.77
N ALA A 180 21.40 3.87 -2.62
CA ALA A 180 21.85 4.68 -3.74
C ALA A 180 23.03 4.04 -4.50
N GLU A 181 24.00 3.47 -3.78
CA GLU A 181 25.17 2.79 -4.37
C GLU A 181 24.81 1.50 -5.12
N LEU A 182 23.72 0.84 -4.72
CA LEU A 182 23.22 -0.38 -5.39
C LEU A 182 22.40 -0.10 -6.65
N GLY A 183 22.19 1.18 -7.03
CA GLY A 183 21.58 1.54 -8.30
C GLY A 183 20.05 1.42 -8.35
N THR A 184 19.38 1.47 -7.20
CA THR A 184 17.92 1.31 -7.15
C THR A 184 17.21 2.53 -7.77
N PRO A 185 16.14 2.33 -8.56
CA PRO A 185 15.48 3.42 -9.30
C PRO A 185 14.66 4.38 -8.43
N PHE A 186 14.73 4.30 -7.09
CA PHE A 186 14.12 5.32 -6.24
C PHE A 186 15.02 6.55 -6.17
N ARG A 187 14.95 7.33 -7.25
CA ARG A 187 15.49 8.68 -7.35
C ARG A 187 14.98 9.49 -6.16
N VAL A 188 15.85 9.73 -5.18
CA VAL A 188 15.63 10.78 -4.18
C VAL A 188 15.25 12.07 -4.94
N PRO A 189 14.09 12.69 -4.66
CA PRO A 189 13.79 13.98 -5.25
C PRO A 189 14.90 14.94 -4.81
N SER A 190 15.69 15.41 -5.78
CA SER A 190 16.67 16.47 -5.56
C SER A 190 15.92 17.78 -5.39
N PRO A 191 16.08 18.44 -4.23
CA PRO A 191 16.27 19.89 -4.30
C PRO A 191 17.49 20.41 -3.50
N TRP A 192 18.38 19.55 -2.98
CA TRP A 192 19.48 20.01 -2.10
C TRP A 192 20.90 19.77 -2.63
N ASN A 193 21.10 19.64 -3.95
CA ASN A 193 22.45 19.45 -4.49
C ASN A 193 23.37 20.68 -4.40
N ASN A 194 22.89 21.85 -3.93
CA ASN A 194 23.66 23.10 -4.09
C ASN A 194 23.83 23.96 -2.83
N HIS A 195 23.48 23.51 -1.62
CA HIS A 195 23.52 24.41 -0.44
C HIS A 195 24.61 24.13 0.62
N TRP A 196 25.32 22.99 0.56
CA TRP A 196 26.42 22.67 1.48
C TRP A 196 27.82 22.59 0.82
N ALA A 197 27.90 22.62 -0.51
CA ALA A 197 29.18 22.65 -1.23
C ALA A 197 29.95 23.99 -1.13
N ASN A 198 29.39 25.01 -0.46
CA ASN A 198 29.98 26.34 -0.31
C ASN A 198 30.25 26.76 1.14
N GLN A 199 30.39 25.82 2.09
CA GLN A 199 30.76 26.16 3.48
C GLN A 199 31.96 25.36 4.00
N VAL A 200 33.06 25.37 3.26
CA VAL A 200 34.40 25.28 3.85
C VAL A 200 35.37 26.07 2.98
N ASN A 201 35.47 27.38 3.24
CA ASN A 201 36.68 28.14 2.90
C ASN A 201 37.75 27.69 3.90
N PHE A 202 38.61 26.75 3.50
CA PHE A 202 39.97 26.72 4.06
C PHE A 202 40.88 27.46 3.09
N THR A 203 41.12 28.72 3.42
CA THR A 203 42.23 29.50 2.87
C THR A 203 43.51 28.73 3.18
N ILE A 204 44.20 28.27 2.14
CA ILE A 204 45.62 27.94 2.23
C ILE A 204 46.34 29.23 1.86
N ASP A 205 46.98 29.86 2.84
CA ASP A 205 48.05 30.82 2.62
C ASP A 205 49.17 30.54 3.64
N GLY A 206 50.39 30.37 3.12
CA GLY A 206 51.65 30.62 3.82
C GLY A 206 52.17 29.55 4.76
#